data_AF-A0A625B557-F1
#
_entry.id   AF-A0A625B557-F1
#
_cell.length_a   1.000
_cell.length_b   1.000
_cell.length_c   1.000
_cell.angle_alpha   90.00
_cell.angle_beta   90.00
_cell.angle_gamma   90.00
#
_symmetry.space_group_name_H-M   'P 1'
#
loop_
_entity.id
_entity.type
_entity.pdbx_description
1 polymer ?
#
loop_
_entity_poly.entity_id
_entity_poly.type
_entity_poly.pdbx_seq_one_letter_code
_entity_poly.pdbx_strand_id
1 'polypeptide(L)'
;YDDKSFKSYDQLSLDFFTFLENEGDRVFYYAPGSRSKVSVKKSFNKVAKLTKEYCEEALSATSENSRNLAWKKVFGRPFPNYTTKALSNVNVSEQFIEDQYEMNLYGHVSIECEIRKNNLLEALLSNLLGEGHDISTNRKLRFYVDEINNISHPYKIKWKIKNVGDEAERRGNVRGEILDDEGGSERFETADFSGPHFVECYVIYGNQVVARDRIDVPIHN
;
A
#
# COMPACT_ATOMS: atom_id res chain seq x y z
N TYR A 1 16.30 -10.79 22.62
CA TYR A 1 14.92 -11.04 23.08
C TYR A 1 14.63 -12.53 23.24
N ASP A 2 15.65 -13.39 23.14
CA ASP A 2 15.52 -14.85 23.05
C ASP A 2 15.03 -15.50 24.35
N ASP A 3 15.11 -14.77 25.46
CA ASP A 3 14.63 -15.12 26.80
C ASP A 3 13.29 -14.45 27.16
N LYS A 4 12.68 -13.68 26.25
CA LYS A 4 11.47 -12.88 26.51
C LYS A 4 10.20 -13.60 26.06
N SER A 5 9.09 -13.26 26.72
CA SER A 5 7.76 -13.76 26.39
C SER A 5 7.01 -12.82 25.43
N PHE A 6 5.84 -13.26 24.94
CA PHE A 6 4.93 -12.44 24.11
C PHE A 6 4.59 -11.07 24.70
N LYS A 7 4.65 -10.91 26.03
CA LYS A 7 4.42 -9.61 26.69
C LYS A 7 5.44 -8.53 26.30
N SER A 8 6.59 -8.93 25.78
CA SER A 8 7.64 -8.02 25.34
C SER A 8 7.56 -7.68 23.84
N TYR A 9 6.57 -8.20 23.10
CA TYR A 9 6.49 -7.99 21.65
C TYR A 9 6.20 -6.53 21.27
N ASP A 10 5.40 -5.83 22.08
CA ASP A 10 5.14 -4.40 21.91
C ASP A 10 6.47 -3.62 21.98
N GLN A 11 7.26 -3.88 23.02
CA GLN A 11 8.57 -3.25 23.21
C GLN A 11 9.58 -3.67 22.13
N LEU A 12 9.62 -4.95 21.77
CA LEU A 12 10.45 -5.46 20.68
C LEU A 12 10.17 -4.73 19.36
N SER A 13 8.89 -4.48 19.06
CA SER A 13 8.49 -3.78 17.84
C SER A 13 9.00 -2.34 17.84
N LEU A 14 8.84 -1.62 18.96
CA LEU A 14 9.39 -0.28 19.14
C LEU A 14 10.91 -0.25 18.98
N ASP A 15 11.62 -1.18 19.63
CA ASP A 15 13.07 -1.24 19.61
C ASP A 15 13.61 -1.59 18.21
N PHE A 16 12.92 -2.47 17.48
CA PHE A 16 13.28 -2.82 16.11
C PHE A 16 13.15 -1.63 15.16
N PHE A 17 12.03 -0.90 15.18
CA PHE A 17 11.88 0.28 14.31
C PHE A 17 12.76 1.45 14.74
N THR A 18 13.05 1.58 16.04
CA THR A 18 14.07 2.52 16.55
C THR A 18 15.46 2.17 16.04
N PHE A 19 15.80 0.88 16.01
CA PHE A 19 17.05 0.41 15.41
C PHE A 19 17.13 0.76 13.92
N LEU A 20 16.06 0.50 13.15
CA LEU A 20 16.01 0.80 11.71
C LEU A 20 16.09 2.31 11.40
N GLU A 21 15.43 3.16 12.20
CA GLU A 21 15.53 4.62 12.07
C GLU A 21 17.00 5.09 12.26
N ASN A 22 17.65 4.61 13.32
CA ASN A 22 19.02 4.98 13.65
C ASN A 22 20.06 4.40 12.66
N GLU A 23 19.70 3.32 11.97
CA GLU A 23 20.57 2.72 10.97
C GLU A 23 20.77 3.60 9.72
N GLY A 24 19.84 4.53 9.47
CA GLY A 24 19.88 5.45 8.34
C GLY A 24 19.62 4.76 7.00
N ASP A 25 20.13 5.36 5.92
CA ASP A 25 20.03 4.80 4.58
C ASP A 25 21.13 3.76 4.32
N ARG A 26 20.72 2.51 4.12
CA ARG A 26 21.60 1.42 3.74
C ARG A 26 21.43 1.02 2.29
N VAL A 27 22.53 0.59 1.69
CA VAL A 27 22.56 0.07 0.31
C VAL A 27 22.26 -1.43 0.23
N PHE A 28 22.52 -2.20 1.30
CA PHE A 28 22.19 -3.64 1.36
C PHE A 28 22.14 -4.14 2.81
N TYR A 29 21.52 -5.30 3.00
CA TYR A 29 21.56 -6.12 4.23
C TYR A 29 22.15 -7.50 3.94
N TYR A 30 22.68 -8.15 4.98
CA TYR A 30 23.09 -9.55 4.88
C TYR A 30 21.92 -10.46 5.25
N ALA A 31 21.61 -11.42 4.39
CA ALA A 31 20.63 -12.47 4.67
C ALA A 31 21.12 -13.33 5.86
N PRO A 32 20.25 -13.65 6.83
CA PRO A 32 20.59 -14.56 7.92
C PRO A 32 21.11 -15.91 7.41
N GLY A 33 22.16 -16.44 8.02
CA GLY A 33 22.77 -17.71 7.65
C GLY A 33 23.70 -17.63 6.44
N SER A 34 23.16 -17.36 5.25
CA SER A 34 23.94 -17.41 3.99
C SER A 34 24.93 -16.26 3.82
N ARG A 35 24.72 -15.14 4.55
CA ARG A 35 25.47 -13.88 4.38
C ARG A 35 25.43 -13.34 2.94
N SER A 36 24.43 -13.73 2.16
CA SER A 36 24.20 -13.14 0.84
C SER A 36 23.77 -11.68 0.99
N LYS A 37 24.20 -10.82 0.07
CA LYS A 37 23.79 -9.41 0.07
C LYS A 37 22.40 -9.27 -0.54
N VAL A 38 21.49 -8.64 0.20
CA VAL A 38 20.15 -8.24 -0.25
C VAL A 38 20.17 -6.73 -0.43
N SER A 39 20.17 -6.27 -1.68
CA SER A 39 20.23 -4.84 -1.99
C SER A 39 18.93 -4.13 -1.62
N VAL A 40 19.06 -2.93 -1.06
CA VAL A 40 17.93 -2.05 -0.76
C VAL A 40 17.54 -1.31 -2.03
N LYS A 41 16.35 -1.59 -2.57
CA LYS A 41 15.85 -0.95 -3.81
C LYS A 41 15.40 0.49 -3.59
N LYS A 42 14.74 0.77 -2.46
CA LYS A 42 14.24 2.08 -2.06
C LYS A 42 14.54 2.28 -0.58
N SER A 43 14.95 3.49 -0.19
CA SER A 43 15.09 3.83 1.23
C SER A 43 13.76 3.62 1.94
N PHE A 44 13.81 2.95 3.09
CA PHE A 44 12.68 2.79 3.99
C PHE A 44 12.89 3.51 5.32
N ASN A 45 13.89 4.41 5.43
CA ASN A 45 14.19 5.11 6.68
C ASN A 45 13.01 5.99 7.14
N LYS A 46 12.39 6.73 6.22
CA LYS A 46 11.17 7.51 6.51
C LYS A 46 10.03 6.62 7.02
N VAL A 47 9.86 5.44 6.43
CA VAL A 47 8.84 4.47 6.83
C VAL A 47 9.16 3.89 8.21
N ALA A 48 10.43 3.57 8.49
CA ALA A 48 10.86 3.11 9.79
C ALA A 48 10.59 4.13 10.90
N LYS A 49 10.90 5.41 10.64
CA LYS A 49 10.59 6.51 11.56
C LYS A 49 9.09 6.63 11.85
N LEU A 50 8.26 6.69 10.81
CA LEU A 50 6.82 6.78 10.97
C LEU A 50 6.26 5.56 11.74
N THR A 51 6.78 4.37 11.46
CA THR A 51 6.33 3.14 12.13
C THR A 51 6.73 3.11 13.59
N LYS A 52 7.90 3.63 13.95
CA LYS A 52 8.31 3.83 15.34
C LYS A 52 7.32 4.75 16.08
N GLU A 53 6.93 5.87 15.48
CA GLU A 53 5.94 6.79 16.07
C GLU A 53 4.60 6.07 16.34
N TYR A 54 4.16 5.19 15.44
CA TYR A 54 2.97 4.35 15.67
C TYR A 54 3.16 3.32 16.80
N CYS A 55 4.35 2.75 16.96
CA CYS A 55 4.66 1.90 18.11
C CYS A 55 4.57 2.70 19.42
N GLU A 56 5.15 3.91 19.48
CA GLU A 56 5.08 4.79 20.66
C GLU A 56 3.63 5.17 21.00
N GLU A 57 2.81 5.47 19.98
CA GLU A 57 1.36 5.68 20.13
C GLU A 57 0.67 4.44 20.72
N ALA A 58 1.02 3.24 20.26
CA ALA A 58 0.44 2.01 20.77
C ALA A 58 0.83 1.72 22.23
N LEU A 59 2.09 1.98 22.61
CA LEU A 59 2.57 1.78 23.98
C LEU A 59 2.03 2.84 24.96
N SER A 60 1.77 4.06 24.48
CA SER A 60 1.20 5.16 25.28
C SER A 60 -0.34 5.15 25.35
N ALA A 61 -0.99 4.27 24.59
CA ALA A 61 -2.43 4.16 24.55
C ALA A 61 -3.03 3.80 25.92
N THR A 62 -4.02 4.58 26.35
CA THR A 62 -4.73 4.38 27.63
C THR A 62 -5.88 3.39 27.55
N SER A 63 -6.30 2.99 26.34
CA SER A 63 -7.38 2.04 26.11
C SER A 63 -6.96 0.94 25.14
N GLU A 64 -7.57 -0.25 25.27
CA GLU A 64 -7.32 -1.35 24.35
C GLU A 64 -7.74 -1.01 22.91
N ASN A 65 -8.84 -0.27 22.72
CA ASN A 65 -9.29 0.16 21.40
C ASN A 65 -8.28 1.08 20.71
N SER A 66 -7.78 2.11 21.41
CA SER A 66 -6.77 3.02 20.85
C SER A 66 -5.44 2.30 20.58
N ARG A 67 -5.03 1.39 21.46
CA ARG A 67 -3.85 0.53 21.26
C ARG A 67 -3.99 -0.33 20.00
N ASN A 68 -5.15 -0.95 19.81
CA ASN A 68 -5.43 -1.79 18.65
C ASN A 68 -5.44 -0.97 17.35
N LEU A 69 -6.00 0.25 17.38
CA LEU A 69 -5.97 1.16 16.23
C LEU A 69 -4.54 1.58 15.87
N ALA A 70 -3.70 1.86 16.87
CA ALA A 70 -2.29 2.18 16.63
C ALA A 70 -1.53 0.97 16.04
N TRP A 71 -1.71 -0.23 16.59
CA TRP A 71 -1.08 -1.45 16.05
C TRP A 71 -1.56 -1.82 14.64
N LYS A 72 -2.79 -1.48 14.26
CA LYS A 72 -3.28 -1.60 12.88
C LYS A 72 -2.50 -0.75 11.90
N LYS A 73 -1.96 0.40 12.32
CA LYS A 73 -1.10 1.24 11.47
C LYS A 73 0.24 0.58 11.18
N VAL A 74 0.73 -0.27 12.10
CA VAL A 74 2.00 -1.00 11.97
C VAL A 74 1.83 -2.30 11.19
N PHE A 75 0.86 -3.13 11.57
CA PHE A 75 0.74 -4.50 11.08
C PHE A 75 -0.43 -4.73 10.11
N GLY A 76 -1.24 -3.70 9.86
CA GLY A 76 -2.38 -3.76 8.96
C GLY A 76 -3.69 -4.14 9.65
N ARG A 77 -4.79 -3.99 8.90
CA ARG A 77 -6.18 -4.20 9.36
C ARG A 77 -6.44 -5.55 10.06
N PRO A 78 -5.88 -6.69 9.61
CA PRO A 78 -6.10 -7.99 10.26
C PRO A 78 -5.54 -8.09 11.69
N PHE A 79 -4.62 -7.20 12.07
CA PHE A 79 -3.97 -7.23 13.38
C PHE A 79 -4.50 -6.11 14.28
N PRO A 80 -4.85 -6.35 15.56
CA PRO A 80 -4.89 -7.64 16.23
C PRO A 80 -6.10 -8.46 15.81
N ASN A 81 -5.89 -9.79 15.73
CA ASN A 81 -6.85 -10.76 15.23
C ASN A 81 -7.93 -11.06 16.29
N TYR A 82 -8.80 -10.10 16.55
CA TYR A 82 -10.03 -10.34 17.29
C TYR A 82 -11.15 -10.63 16.30
N THR A 83 -11.85 -11.75 16.51
CA THR A 83 -13.16 -12.02 15.90
C THR A 83 -14.20 -11.04 16.44
N THR A 84 -14.08 -9.74 16.15
CA THR A 84 -15.09 -8.75 16.50
C THR A 84 -16.10 -8.65 15.37
N LYS A 85 -17.20 -9.39 15.56
CA LYS A 85 -18.52 -9.30 14.91
C LYS A 85 -19.17 -7.88 14.98
N ALA A 86 -18.42 -6.78 15.08
CA ALA A 86 -18.96 -5.49 15.51
C ALA A 86 -18.38 -4.25 14.79
N LEU A 87 -18.01 -4.37 13.51
CA LEU A 87 -17.73 -3.24 12.62
C LEU A 87 -18.54 -3.37 11.32
N SER A 88 -19.82 -3.76 11.42
CA SER A 88 -20.68 -3.98 10.25
C SER A 88 -21.59 -2.82 9.88
N ASN A 89 -21.50 -1.65 10.54
CA ASN A 89 -22.49 -0.57 10.36
C ASN A 89 -21.91 0.78 9.90
N VAL A 90 -20.79 0.78 9.18
CA VAL A 90 -20.37 1.95 8.38
C VAL A 90 -20.34 1.50 6.93
N ASN A 91 -21.17 2.12 6.09
CA ASN A 91 -21.40 1.77 4.68
C ASN A 91 -20.18 1.15 3.99
N VAL A 92 -20.23 -0.18 3.81
CA VAL A 92 -19.10 -1.02 3.38
C VAL A 92 -19.06 -1.05 1.85
N SER A 93 -18.61 0.02 1.19
CA SER A 93 -18.30 -0.01 -0.26
C SER A 93 -16.87 -0.44 -0.56
N GLU A 94 -15.98 -0.39 0.43
CA GLU A 94 -14.56 -0.73 0.23
C GLU A 94 -14.29 -2.21 0.45
N GLN A 95 -13.57 -2.81 -0.49
CA GLN A 95 -13.05 -4.17 -0.42
C GLN A 95 -11.55 -4.14 -0.11
N PHE A 96 -11.09 -5.15 0.60
CA PHE A 96 -9.68 -5.33 0.97
C PHE A 96 -9.20 -6.67 0.43
N ILE A 97 -8.01 -6.71 -0.17
CA ILE A 97 -7.52 -7.91 -0.86
C ILE A 97 -7.26 -9.04 0.14
N GLU A 98 -6.88 -8.65 1.36
CA GLU A 98 -6.62 -9.54 2.48
C GLU A 98 -7.89 -10.26 2.99
N ASP A 99 -9.08 -9.74 2.68
CA ASP A 99 -10.35 -10.41 2.99
C ASP A 99 -10.68 -11.50 1.95
N GLN A 100 -10.03 -11.47 0.77
CA GLN A 100 -10.33 -12.34 -0.36
C GLN A 100 -9.23 -13.38 -0.63
N TYR A 101 -7.97 -13.08 -0.29
CA TYR A 101 -6.79 -13.89 -0.61
C TYR A 101 -5.81 -13.96 0.55
N GLU A 102 -5.02 -15.04 0.60
CA GLU A 102 -3.92 -15.18 1.54
C GLU A 102 -2.73 -14.29 1.14
N MET A 103 -2.06 -13.66 2.12
CA MET A 103 -0.90 -12.81 1.84
C MET A 103 0.41 -13.63 1.89
N ASN A 104 1.12 -13.72 0.77
CA ASN A 104 2.43 -14.37 0.68
C ASN A 104 3.34 -13.62 -0.29
N LEU A 105 3.79 -12.42 0.11
CA LEU A 105 4.56 -11.53 -0.75
C LEU A 105 6.00 -12.02 -0.95
N TYR A 106 6.30 -12.55 -2.14
CA TYR A 106 7.66 -12.96 -2.54
C TYR A 106 8.08 -12.45 -3.91
N GLY A 107 7.13 -12.03 -4.75
CA GLY A 107 7.37 -11.49 -6.06
C GLY A 107 7.51 -9.97 -6.05
N HIS A 108 7.67 -9.41 -7.25
CA HIS A 108 7.66 -7.96 -7.46
C HIS A 108 6.71 -7.60 -8.58
N VAL A 109 5.98 -6.51 -8.39
CA VAL A 109 5.21 -5.81 -9.42
C VAL A 109 5.49 -4.32 -9.26
N SER A 110 5.59 -3.61 -10.38
CA SER A 110 5.54 -2.14 -10.43
C SER A 110 4.39 -1.71 -11.33
N ILE A 111 3.71 -0.64 -10.95
CA ILE A 111 2.71 0.01 -11.79
C ILE A 111 3.10 1.44 -12.11
N GLU A 112 2.69 1.89 -13.29
CA GLU A 112 2.90 3.26 -13.78
C GLU A 112 1.58 3.83 -14.32
N CYS A 113 1.52 5.14 -14.44
CA CYS A 113 0.38 5.85 -15.00
C CYS A 113 0.81 6.78 -16.13
N GLU A 114 0.20 6.62 -17.30
CA GLU A 114 0.23 7.62 -18.36
C GLU A 114 -0.87 8.66 -18.14
N ILE A 115 -0.49 9.93 -18.17
CA ILE A 115 -1.40 11.06 -18.13
C ILE A 115 -1.62 11.53 -19.58
N ARG A 116 -2.87 11.50 -20.04
CA ARG A 116 -3.23 11.81 -21.42
C ARG A 116 -4.24 12.95 -21.51
N LYS A 117 -4.05 13.83 -22.51
CA LYS A 117 -5.01 14.87 -22.91
C LYS A 117 -5.38 14.68 -24.37
N ASN A 118 -6.67 14.56 -24.67
CA ASN A 118 -7.15 14.29 -26.03
C ASN A 118 -6.44 13.11 -26.72
N ASN A 119 -6.16 12.05 -25.96
CA ASN A 119 -5.43 10.84 -26.36
C ASN A 119 -3.92 11.01 -26.65
N LEU A 120 -3.36 12.20 -26.49
CA LEU A 120 -1.91 12.45 -26.54
C LEU A 120 -1.29 12.19 -25.15
N LEU A 121 -0.14 11.53 -25.12
CA LEU A 121 0.66 11.36 -23.90
C LEU A 121 1.22 12.73 -23.50
N GLU A 122 0.87 13.19 -22.30
CA GLU A 122 1.33 14.46 -21.72
C GLU A 122 2.53 14.22 -20.81
N ALA A 123 2.43 13.24 -19.91
CA ALA A 123 3.48 12.87 -18.98
C ALA A 123 3.29 11.44 -18.44
N LEU A 124 4.35 10.90 -17.84
CA LEU A 124 4.25 9.78 -16.90
C LEU A 124 4.06 10.34 -15.49
N LEU A 125 3.30 9.65 -14.65
CA LEU A 125 3.05 10.08 -13.28
C LEU A 125 4.34 10.12 -12.46
N SER A 126 5.22 9.13 -12.61
CA SER A 126 6.54 9.14 -11.94
C SER A 126 7.36 10.41 -12.24
N ASN A 127 7.39 10.85 -13.49
CA ASN A 127 8.09 12.09 -13.89
C ASN A 127 7.43 13.31 -13.25
N LEU A 128 6.10 13.40 -13.34
CA LEU A 128 5.32 14.53 -12.84
C LEU A 128 5.46 14.70 -11.32
N LEU A 129 5.38 13.59 -10.57
CA LEU A 129 5.59 13.60 -9.11
C LEU A 129 7.05 13.89 -8.74
N GLY A 130 8.02 13.45 -9.54
CA GLY A 130 9.44 13.75 -9.34
C GLY A 130 9.75 15.25 -9.43
N GLU A 131 8.96 15.99 -10.20
CA GLU A 131 9.05 17.45 -10.34
C GLU A 131 8.21 18.20 -9.29
N GLY A 132 7.45 17.49 -8.44
CA GLY A 132 6.58 18.08 -7.43
C GLY A 132 5.30 18.69 -8.00
N HIS A 133 4.87 18.23 -9.18
CA HIS A 133 3.65 18.67 -9.84
C HIS A 133 2.48 17.72 -9.57
N ASP A 134 1.27 18.25 -9.63
CA ASP A 134 0.02 17.51 -9.49
C ASP A 134 -0.67 17.29 -10.83
N ILE A 135 -1.56 16.30 -10.90
CA ILE A 135 -2.35 16.04 -12.11
C ILE A 135 -3.48 17.06 -12.19
N SER A 136 -3.53 17.84 -13.27
CA SER A 136 -4.68 18.70 -13.55
C SER A 136 -5.93 17.87 -13.86
N THR A 137 -7.11 18.38 -13.51
CA THR A 137 -8.38 17.76 -13.90
C THR A 137 -8.58 17.68 -15.42
N ASN A 138 -9.57 16.88 -15.84
CA ASN A 138 -9.88 16.59 -17.25
C ASN A 138 -8.74 15.89 -18.02
N ARG A 139 -8.05 14.98 -17.34
CA ARG A 139 -7.06 14.08 -17.95
C ARG A 139 -7.58 12.65 -17.95
N LYS A 140 -7.19 11.88 -18.97
CA LYS A 140 -7.36 10.44 -19.01
C LYS A 140 -6.12 9.81 -18.40
N LEU A 141 -6.33 8.88 -17.48
CA LEU A 141 -5.28 8.15 -16.78
C LEU A 141 -5.30 6.71 -17.28
N ARG A 142 -4.15 6.21 -17.74
CA ARG A 142 -3.96 4.80 -18.08
C ARG A 142 -2.95 4.23 -17.11
N PHE A 143 -3.44 3.47 -16.15
CA PHE A 143 -2.64 2.67 -15.25
C PHE A 143 -2.27 1.37 -15.93
N TYR A 144 -1.02 0.94 -15.79
CA TYR A 144 -0.57 -0.33 -16.35
C TYR A 144 0.52 -0.93 -15.48
N VAL A 145 0.66 -2.25 -15.58
CA VAL A 145 1.79 -2.97 -15.00
C VAL A 145 3.02 -2.71 -15.86
N ASP A 146 4.03 -2.07 -15.27
CA ASP A 146 5.30 -1.75 -15.90
C ASP A 146 6.26 -2.95 -15.84
N GLU A 147 6.37 -3.59 -14.67
CA GLU A 147 7.26 -4.73 -14.47
C GLU A 147 6.62 -5.78 -13.55
N ILE A 148 6.80 -7.08 -13.86
CA ILE A 148 6.58 -8.20 -12.94
C ILE A 148 7.82 -9.07 -12.94
N ASN A 149 8.34 -9.36 -11.74
CA ASN A 149 9.51 -10.21 -11.55
C ASN A 149 9.25 -11.30 -10.51
N ASN A 150 9.97 -12.41 -10.66
CA ASN A 150 9.99 -13.53 -9.70
C ASN A 150 8.63 -14.21 -9.47
N ILE A 151 7.72 -14.14 -10.46
CA ILE A 151 6.41 -14.80 -10.43
C ILE A 151 6.23 -15.61 -11.72
N SER A 152 5.90 -16.89 -11.58
CA SER A 152 5.66 -17.77 -12.73
C SER A 152 4.19 -17.70 -13.15
N HIS A 153 3.94 -17.82 -14.46
CA HIS A 153 2.57 -17.98 -14.97
C HIS A 153 2.03 -19.39 -14.62
N PRO A 154 0.70 -19.55 -14.49
CA PRO A 154 -0.33 -18.52 -14.63
C PRO A 154 -0.57 -17.73 -13.33
N TYR A 155 -0.73 -16.42 -13.45
CA TYR A 155 -1.20 -15.54 -12.37
C TYR A 155 -2.37 -14.68 -12.87
N LYS A 156 -3.10 -14.06 -11.94
CA LYS A 156 -4.17 -13.09 -12.23
C LYS A 156 -3.74 -11.72 -11.72
N ILE A 157 -4.19 -10.66 -12.38
CA ILE A 157 -4.04 -9.29 -11.91
C ILE A 157 -5.39 -8.80 -11.42
N LYS A 158 -5.38 -8.07 -10.30
CA LYS A 158 -6.53 -7.36 -9.77
C LYS A 158 -6.17 -5.92 -9.48
N TRP A 159 -7.13 -5.02 -9.65
CA TRP A 159 -6.97 -3.59 -9.47
C TRP A 159 -7.92 -3.07 -8.39
N LYS A 160 -7.47 -2.08 -7.64
CA LYS A 160 -8.32 -1.29 -6.75
C LYS A 160 -8.06 0.18 -7.00
N ILE A 161 -9.09 0.92 -7.37
CA ILE A 161 -9.05 2.39 -7.41
C ILE A 161 -9.82 2.92 -6.22
N LYS A 162 -9.15 3.71 -5.39
CA LYS A 162 -9.76 4.36 -4.25
C LYS A 162 -9.74 5.87 -4.41
N ASN A 163 -10.93 6.43 -4.33
CA ASN A 163 -11.19 7.84 -4.23
C ASN A 163 -11.28 8.20 -2.74
N VAL A 164 -10.55 9.22 -2.29
CA VAL A 164 -10.55 9.66 -0.89
C VAL A 164 -10.88 11.16 -0.83
N GLY A 165 -11.53 11.60 0.25
CA GLY A 165 -11.74 13.01 0.57
C GLY A 165 -13.17 13.51 0.38
N ASP A 166 -13.42 14.69 0.96
CA ASP A 166 -14.74 15.31 1.10
C ASP A 166 -15.48 15.47 -0.24
N GLU A 167 -14.76 15.73 -1.34
CA GLU A 167 -15.35 15.89 -2.66
C GLU A 167 -15.84 14.55 -3.25
N ALA A 168 -15.17 13.44 -2.95
CA ALA A 168 -15.62 12.10 -3.33
C ALA A 168 -16.89 11.71 -2.55
N GLU A 169 -16.94 12.04 -1.25
CA GLU A 169 -18.11 11.82 -0.40
C GLU A 169 -19.31 12.67 -0.85
N ARG A 170 -19.08 13.97 -1.11
CA ARG A 170 -20.11 14.90 -1.60
C ARG A 170 -20.74 14.45 -2.91
N ARG A 171 -19.95 13.83 -3.79
CA ARG A 171 -20.42 13.30 -5.09
C ARG A 171 -20.96 11.86 -5.00
N GLY A 172 -20.88 11.21 -3.84
CA GLY A 172 -21.27 9.80 -3.69
C GLY A 172 -20.43 8.83 -4.53
N ASN A 173 -19.21 9.22 -4.91
CA ASN A 173 -18.33 8.46 -5.80
C ASN A 173 -17.17 7.82 -5.03
N VAL A 174 -17.45 7.37 -3.80
CA VAL A 174 -16.50 6.66 -2.95
C VAL A 174 -16.37 5.23 -3.47
N ARG A 175 -15.28 4.98 -4.20
CA ARG A 175 -14.90 3.66 -4.71
C ARG A 175 -14.10 2.87 -3.67
N GLY A 176 -13.58 1.72 -4.06
CA GLY A 176 -12.82 0.83 -3.19
C GLY A 176 -13.04 -0.65 -3.48
N GLU A 177 -13.83 -1.00 -4.49
CA GLU A 177 -13.99 -2.36 -4.98
C GLU A 177 -12.69 -2.88 -5.62
N ILE A 178 -12.49 -4.19 -5.52
CA ILE A 178 -11.38 -4.90 -6.15
C ILE A 178 -11.91 -5.55 -7.42
N LEU A 179 -11.35 -5.14 -8.55
CA LEU A 179 -11.78 -5.53 -9.88
C LEU A 179 -10.79 -6.52 -10.49
N ASP A 180 -11.29 -7.48 -11.27
CA ASP A 180 -10.45 -8.32 -12.12
C ASP A 180 -9.85 -7.49 -13.27
N ASP A 181 -8.62 -7.81 -13.63
CA ASP A 181 -8.02 -7.29 -14.86
C ASP A 181 -8.77 -7.82 -16.09
N GLU A 182 -8.91 -6.98 -17.12
CA GLU A 182 -9.64 -7.31 -18.35
C GLU A 182 -8.75 -8.02 -19.40
N GLY A 183 -7.54 -8.44 -19.01
CA GLY A 183 -6.57 -9.18 -19.83
C GLY A 183 -5.48 -8.30 -20.44
N GLY A 184 -5.48 -6.99 -20.17
CA GLY A 184 -4.50 -6.03 -20.67
C GLY A 184 -3.40 -5.68 -19.66
N SER A 185 -3.50 -6.14 -18.41
CA SER A 185 -2.66 -5.67 -17.31
C SER A 185 -2.71 -4.14 -17.17
N GLU A 186 -3.88 -3.55 -17.42
CA GLU A 186 -4.09 -2.11 -17.49
C GLU A 186 -5.50 -1.72 -17.03
N ARG A 187 -5.62 -0.46 -16.59
CA ARG A 187 -6.88 0.12 -16.15
C ARG A 187 -6.97 1.58 -16.56
N PHE A 188 -8.14 1.98 -17.04
CA PHE A 188 -8.40 3.35 -17.50
C PHE A 188 -9.29 4.09 -16.51
N GLU A 189 -8.93 5.32 -16.19
CA GLU A 189 -9.69 6.23 -15.33
C GLU A 189 -9.67 7.66 -15.87
N THR A 190 -10.50 8.52 -15.27
CA THR A 190 -10.60 9.94 -15.60
C THR A 190 -10.38 10.80 -14.36
N ALA A 191 -9.56 11.85 -14.50
CA ALA A 191 -9.28 12.82 -13.44
C ALA A 191 -10.41 13.86 -13.33
N ASP A 192 -11.59 13.42 -12.88
CA ASP A 192 -12.84 14.20 -12.92
C ASP A 192 -13.08 15.07 -11.68
N PHE A 193 -12.29 14.89 -10.62
CA PHE A 193 -12.40 15.69 -9.41
C PHE A 193 -11.07 15.79 -8.66
N SER A 194 -10.93 16.90 -7.94
CA SER A 194 -9.77 17.20 -7.11
C SER A 194 -9.84 16.38 -5.81
N GLY A 195 -8.71 15.84 -5.39
CA GLY A 195 -8.58 15.11 -4.15
C GLY A 195 -7.44 14.08 -4.14
N PRO A 196 -7.17 13.49 -2.98
CA PRO A 196 -6.28 12.34 -2.87
C PRO A 196 -6.91 11.08 -3.48
N HIS A 197 -6.16 10.42 -4.34
CA HIS A 197 -6.54 9.14 -4.95
C HIS A 197 -5.38 8.17 -4.85
N PHE A 198 -5.68 6.87 -4.87
CA PHE A 198 -4.64 5.88 -5.06
C PHE A 198 -5.16 4.71 -5.88
N VAL A 199 -4.21 4.04 -6.53
CA VAL A 199 -4.43 2.82 -7.30
C VAL A 199 -3.53 1.74 -6.73
N GLU A 200 -4.11 0.58 -6.46
CA GLU A 200 -3.38 -0.62 -6.07
C GLU A 200 -3.52 -1.69 -7.15
N CYS A 201 -2.44 -2.42 -7.37
CA CYS A 201 -2.40 -3.60 -8.21
C CYS A 201 -1.95 -4.79 -7.38
N TYR A 202 -2.61 -5.93 -7.59
CA TYR A 202 -2.31 -7.18 -6.91
C TYR A 202 -2.07 -8.28 -7.93
N VAL A 203 -0.96 -9.01 -7.77
CA VAL A 203 -0.66 -10.22 -8.55
C VAL A 203 -1.03 -11.43 -7.71
N ILE A 204 -1.93 -12.26 -8.23
CA ILE A 204 -2.51 -13.42 -7.56
C ILE A 204 -2.01 -14.70 -8.21
N TYR A 205 -1.34 -15.57 -7.43
CA TYR A 205 -0.94 -16.90 -7.87
C TYR A 205 -1.69 -17.94 -7.04
N GLY A 206 -2.53 -18.75 -7.69
CA GLY A 206 -3.44 -19.65 -6.98
C GLY A 206 -4.46 -18.88 -6.13
N ASN A 207 -4.33 -18.98 -4.80
CA ASN A 207 -5.16 -18.27 -3.81
C ASN A 207 -4.38 -17.22 -3.00
N GLN A 208 -3.17 -16.86 -3.46
CA GLN A 208 -2.27 -16.00 -2.70
C GLN A 208 -1.96 -14.71 -3.45
N VAL A 209 -1.93 -13.59 -2.73
CA VAL A 209 -1.31 -12.34 -3.19
C VAL A 209 0.19 -12.50 -3.07
N VAL A 210 0.88 -12.52 -4.21
CA VAL A 210 2.33 -12.79 -4.29
C VAL A 210 3.17 -11.55 -4.57
N ALA A 211 2.55 -10.53 -5.15
CA ALA A 211 3.10 -9.18 -5.24
C ALA A 211 1.97 -8.15 -5.22
N ARG A 212 2.30 -6.94 -4.78
CA ARG A 212 1.41 -5.79 -4.85
C ARG A 212 2.22 -4.52 -5.06
N ASP A 213 1.62 -3.54 -5.71
CA ASP A 213 2.15 -2.18 -5.79
C ASP A 213 1.03 -1.17 -5.64
N ARG A 214 1.40 0.04 -5.21
CA ARG A 214 0.48 1.15 -5.00
C ARG A 214 1.12 2.44 -5.47
N ILE A 215 0.34 3.23 -6.21
CA ILE A 215 0.69 4.61 -6.57
C ILE A 215 -0.37 5.57 -6.05
N ASP A 216 0.09 6.66 -5.45
CA ASP A 216 -0.77 7.78 -5.09
C ASP A 216 -0.90 8.71 -6.31
N VAL A 217 -2.11 9.21 -6.53
CA VAL A 217 -2.50 9.95 -7.73
C VAL A 217 -3.10 11.28 -7.26
N PRO A 218 -2.27 12.30 -6.99
CA PRO A 218 -2.76 13.61 -6.57
C PRO A 218 -3.40 14.34 -7.74
N ILE A 219 -4.70 14.61 -7.63
CA ILE A 219 -5.45 15.36 -8.65
C ILE A 219 -5.84 16.69 -8.05
N HIS A 220 -5.45 17.78 -8.71
CA HIS A 220 -5.75 19.14 -8.30
C HIS A 220 -6.30 19.95 -9.49
N ASN A 221 -7.04 21.02 -9.20
CA ASN A 221 -7.60 21.92 -10.23
C ASN A 221 -6.56 22.93 -10.71
#